data_AF-A0A947UR72-F1
#
_entry.id   AF-A0A947UR72-F1
#
_cell.length_a   1.000
_cell.length_b   1.000
_cell.length_c   1.000
_cell.angle_alpha   90.00
_cell.angle_beta   90.00
_cell.angle_gamma   90.00
#
_symmetry.space_group_name_H-M   'P 1'
#
loop_
_entity.id
_entity.type
_entity.pdbx_description
1 polymer ?
#
loop_
_entity_poly.entity_id
_entity_poly.type
_entity_poly.pdbx_seq_one_letter_code
_entity_poly.pdbx_strand_id
1 'polypeptide(L)'
;SWSYYGERCWTYLFGERLSMVYRVLFLLFIVVASVASAANMLDFTDLLVLAMAFPNLIGLYLLSGKVRSMLTDYQDKLKSGELDREKQPG
;
A
#
# COMPACT_ATOMS: atom_id res chain seq x y z
N SER A 1 -13.56 3.79 5.89
CA SER A 1 -12.11 4.06 5.84
C SER A 1 -11.38 3.36 4.68
N TRP A 2 -11.74 2.14 4.27
CA TRP A 2 -11.10 1.44 3.13
C TRP A 2 -11.46 2.00 1.74
N SER A 3 -12.73 2.40 1.55
CA SER A 3 -13.20 2.98 0.28
C SER A 3 -12.47 4.29 -0.10
N TYR A 4 -12.03 5.09 0.88
CA TYR A 4 -11.29 6.34 0.63
C TYR A 4 -9.87 6.10 0.09
N TYR A 5 -9.13 5.15 0.66
CA TYR A 5 -7.82 4.76 0.13
C TYR A 5 -7.96 4.14 -1.27
N GLY A 6 -8.99 3.34 -1.50
CA GLY A 6 -9.28 2.79 -2.83
C GLY A 6 -9.62 3.87 -3.86
N GLU A 7 -10.44 4.87 -3.51
CA GLU A 7 -10.76 6.01 -4.37
C GLU A 7 -9.52 6.85 -4.69
N ARG A 8 -8.61 7.03 -3.71
CA ARG A 8 -7.34 7.75 -3.92
C ARG A 8 -6.40 6.99 -4.86
N CYS A 9 -6.26 5.67 -4.70
CA CYS A 9 -5.49 4.82 -5.62
C CYS A 9 -6.09 4.84 -7.03
N TRP A 10 -7.41 4.76 -7.15
CA TRP A 10 -8.12 4.80 -8.42
C TRP A 10 -7.95 6.15 -9.15
N THR A 11 -8.06 7.25 -8.40
CA THR A 11 -7.83 8.60 -8.92
C THR A 11 -6.39 8.78 -9.37
N TYR A 12 -5.42 8.18 -8.67
CA TYR A 12 -4.00 8.19 -9.06
C TYR A 12 -3.73 7.39 -10.34
N LEU A 13 -4.39 6.24 -10.53
CA LEU A 13 -4.22 5.37 -11.70
C LEU A 13 -4.98 5.83 -12.95
N PHE A 14 -6.20 6.35 -12.80
CA PHE A 14 -7.12 6.61 -13.92
C PHE A 14 -7.67 8.03 -14.00
N GLY A 15 -7.35 8.89 -13.02
CA GLY A 15 -7.83 10.27 -12.96
C GLY A 15 -9.21 10.44 -12.31
N GLU A 16 -9.51 11.68 -11.92
CA GLU A 16 -10.67 12.05 -11.08
C GLU A 16 -12.03 11.80 -11.74
N ARG A 17 -12.08 11.76 -13.08
CA ARG A 17 -13.31 11.56 -13.86
C ARG A 17 -13.98 10.18 -13.64
N LEU A 18 -13.25 9.19 -13.11
CA LEU A 18 -13.75 7.82 -12.95
C LEU A 18 -14.12 7.47 -11.50
N SER A 19 -14.18 8.44 -10.58
CA SER A 19 -14.63 8.22 -9.19
C SER A 19 -16.06 7.63 -9.12
N MET A 20 -16.96 8.03 -10.03
CA MET A 20 -18.32 7.47 -10.08
C MET A 20 -18.31 5.98 -10.44
N VAL A 21 -17.41 5.54 -11.33
CA VAL A 21 -17.25 4.12 -11.70
C VAL A 21 -16.76 3.30 -10.51
N TYR A 22 -15.82 3.85 -9.72
CA TYR A 22 -15.34 3.20 -8.50
C TYR A 22 -16.48 2.97 -7.50
N ARG A 23 -17.36 3.96 -7.30
CA ARG A 23 -18.53 3.83 -6.41
C ARG A 23 -19.51 2.76 -6.87
N VAL A 24 -19.79 2.70 -8.18
CA VAL A 24 -20.69 1.68 -8.75
C VAL A 24 -20.10 0.28 -8.63
N LEU A 25 -18.81 0.11 -8.93
CA LEU A 25 -18.11 -1.17 -8.76
C LEU A 25 -18.09 -1.62 -7.30
N PHE A 26 -17.84 -0.70 -6.37
CA PHE A 26 -17.83 -1.00 -4.94
C PHE A 26 -19.19 -1.51 -4.46
N LEU A 27 -20.29 -0.89 -4.90
CA LEU A 27 -21.64 -1.35 -4.57
C LEU A 27 -21.96 -2.71 -5.19
N LEU A 28 -21.57 -2.94 -6.46
CA LEU A 28 -21.75 -4.25 -7.11
C LEU A 28 -21.01 -5.35 -6.36
N PHE A 29 -19.77 -5.09 -5.93
CA PHE A 29 -18.99 -6.03 -5.14
C PHE A 29 -19.67 -6.38 -3.81
N ILE A 30 -20.30 -5.41 -3.14
CA ILE A 30 -21.06 -5.66 -1.90
C ILE A 30 -22.25 -6.58 -2.17
N VAL A 31 -22.98 -6.35 -3.25
CA VAL A 31 -24.13 -7.20 -3.61
C VAL A 31 -23.67 -8.62 -3.94
N VAL A 32 -22.61 -8.77 -4.73
CA VAL A 32 -22.04 -10.10 -5.04
C VAL A 32 -21.54 -10.79 -3.78
N ALA A 33 -20.84 -10.07 -2.90
CA ALA A 33 -20.36 -10.61 -1.63
C ALA A 33 -21.52 -11.06 -0.72
N SER A 34 -22.68 -10.40 -0.76
CA SER A 34 -23.86 -10.79 0.02
C SER A 34 -24.54 -12.07 -0.46
N VAL A 35 -24.35 -12.43 -1.75
CA VAL A 35 -24.95 -13.64 -2.36
C VAL A 35 -23.95 -14.80 -2.40
N ALA A 36 -22.65 -14.52 -2.32
CA ALA A 36 -21.60 -15.53 -2.32
C ALA A 36 -21.58 -16.36 -1.03
N SER A 37 -21.24 -17.65 -1.14
CA SER A 37 -21.08 -18.54 0.02
C SER A 37 -19.83 -18.18 0.83
N ALA A 38 -19.85 -18.48 2.13
CA ALA A 38 -18.73 -18.17 3.04
C ALA A 38 -17.39 -18.81 2.60
N ALA A 39 -17.43 -20.00 2.00
CA ALA A 39 -16.24 -20.66 1.46
C ALA A 39 -15.63 -19.89 0.28
N ASN A 40 -16.47 -19.46 -0.67
CA ASN A 40 -16.00 -18.70 -1.83
C ASN A 40 -15.47 -17.32 -1.45
N MET A 41 -16.01 -16.71 -0.38
CA MET A 41 -15.55 -15.41 0.12
C MET A 41 -14.16 -15.48 0.75
N LEU A 42 -13.84 -16.57 1.45
CA LEU A 42 -12.51 -16.79 2.04
C LEU A 42 -11.45 -16.92 0.95
N ASP A 43 -11.66 -17.82 -0.03
CA ASP A 43 -10.73 -18.01 -1.14
C ASP A 43 -10.52 -16.72 -1.97
N PHE A 44 -11.59 -15.95 -2.18
CA PHE A 44 -11.51 -14.67 -2.89
C PHE A 44 -10.73 -13.62 -2.09
N THR A 45 -10.93 -13.56 -0.78
CA THR A 45 -10.21 -12.62 0.09
C THR A 45 -8.72 -12.95 0.12
N ASP A 46 -8.35 -14.23 0.21
CA ASP A 46 -6.96 -14.66 0.17
C ASP A 46 -6.29 -14.29 -1.17
N LEU A 47 -7.01 -14.44 -2.28
CA LEU A 47 -6.54 -13.99 -3.59
C LEU A 47 -6.30 -12.47 -3.64
N LEU A 48 -7.20 -11.66 -3.07
CA LEU A 48 -7.03 -10.20 -3.02
C LEU A 48 -5.83 -9.79 -2.15
N VAL A 49 -5.64 -10.44 -1.00
CA VAL A 49 -4.49 -10.19 -0.12
C VAL A 49 -3.19 -10.57 -0.84
N LEU A 50 -3.16 -11.69 -1.54
CA LEU A 50 -2.01 -12.11 -2.35
C LEU A 50 -1.75 -11.14 -3.51
N ALA A 51 -2.80 -10.66 -4.17
CA ALA A 51 -2.70 -9.68 -5.25
C ALA A 51 -2.12 -8.34 -4.78
N MET A 52 -2.41 -7.91 -3.53
CA MET A 52 -1.77 -6.74 -2.92
C MET A 52 -0.34 -7.04 -2.44
N ALA A 53 -0.10 -8.23 -1.89
CA ALA A 53 1.21 -8.61 -1.39
C ALA A 53 2.23 -8.77 -2.52
N PHE A 54 1.85 -9.28 -3.68
CA PHE A 54 2.73 -9.52 -4.82
C PHE A 54 3.51 -8.27 -5.28
N PRO A 55 2.88 -7.13 -5.63
CA PRO A 55 3.62 -5.93 -6.01
C PRO A 55 4.44 -5.35 -4.84
N ASN A 56 3.96 -5.47 -3.60
CA ASN A 56 4.71 -5.03 -2.42
C ASN A 56 5.99 -5.86 -2.21
N LEU A 57 5.93 -7.17 -2.38
CA LEU A 57 7.08 -8.07 -2.27
C LEU A 57 8.10 -7.81 -3.38
N ILE A 58 7.64 -7.57 -4.61
CA ILE A 58 8.54 -7.16 -5.71
C ILE A 58 9.20 -5.82 -5.40
N GLY A 59 8.42 -4.83 -4.94
CA GLY A 59 8.94 -3.53 -4.54
C GLY A 59 9.97 -3.66 -3.42
N LEU A 60 9.68 -4.45 -2.38
CA LEU A 60 10.61 -4.72 -1.30
C LEU A 60 11.89 -5.39 -1.80
N TYR A 61 11.78 -6.38 -2.67
CA TYR A 61 12.94 -7.05 -3.24
C TYR A 61 13.84 -6.08 -4.03
N LEU A 62 13.24 -5.26 -4.90
CA LEU A 62 13.96 -4.25 -5.68
C LEU A 62 14.57 -3.15 -4.81
N LEU A 63 13.85 -2.69 -3.78
CA LEU A 63 14.31 -1.65 -2.87
C LEU A 63 15.23 -2.17 -1.77
N SER A 64 15.29 -3.47 -1.51
CA SER A 64 16.03 -4.07 -0.38
C SER A 64 17.51 -3.63 -0.36
N GLY A 65 18.16 -3.58 -1.52
CA GLY A 65 19.55 -3.11 -1.64
C GLY A 65 19.70 -1.62 -1.30
N LYS A 66 18.77 -0.78 -1.78
CA LYS A 66 18.78 0.66 -1.52
C LYS A 66 18.48 0.97 -0.05
N VAL A 67 17.49 0.29 0.53
CA VAL A 67 17.13 0.41 1.94
C VAL A 67 18.28 -0.03 2.82
N ARG A 68 18.98 -1.12 2.47
CA ARG A 68 20.18 -1.56 3.20
C ARG A 68 21.27 -0.50 3.19
N SER A 69 21.56 0.11 2.03
CA SER A 69 22.55 1.21 1.93
C SER A 69 22.14 2.38 2.81
N MET A 70 20.90 2.85 2.71
CA MET A 70 20.39 3.97 3.53
C MET A 70 20.39 3.65 5.02
N LEU A 71 20.11 2.41 5.41
CA LEU A 71 20.15 1.97 6.80
C LEU A 71 21.58 1.99 7.34
N THR A 72 22.55 1.53 6.56
CA THR A 72 23.98 1.59 6.93
C THR A 72 24.44 3.04 7.06
N ASP A 73 24.13 3.90 6.08
CA ASP A 73 24.45 5.33 6.14
C ASP A 73 23.82 6.00 7.38
N TYR A 74 22.56 5.66 7.69
CA TYR A 74 21.87 6.17 8.87
C TYR A 74 22.52 5.67 10.17
N GLN A 75 22.88 4.40 10.26
CA GLN A 75 23.56 3.83 11.42
C GLN A 75 24.95 4.41 11.64
N ASP A 76 25.69 4.69 10.57
CA ASP A 76 27.01 5.30 10.63
C ASP A 76 26.91 6.76 11.11
N LYS A 77 25.94 7.52 10.60
CA LYS A 77 25.62 8.88 11.09
C LYS A 77 25.10 8.91 12.54
N LEU A 78 24.41 7.86 12.96
CA LEU A 78 23.95 7.72 14.35
C LEU A 78 25.13 7.45 15.29
N LYS A 79 26.09 6.61 14.87
CA LYS A 79 27.30 6.29 15.65
C LYS A 79 28.31 7.43 15.66
N SER A 80 28.40 8.23 14.60
CA SER A 80 29.28 9.41 14.53
C SER A 80 28.77 10.59 15.38
N GLY A 81 27.53 10.53 15.87
CA GLY A 81 26.89 11.61 16.64
C GLY A 81 26.47 12.82 15.78
N GLU A 82 26.53 12.72 14.45
CA GLU A 82 26.15 13.82 13.55
C GLU A 82 24.65 14.08 13.51
N LEU A 83 23.81 13.05 13.70
CA LEU A 83 22.35 13.22 13.72
C LEU A 83 21.86 14.07 14.90
N ASP A 84 22.63 14.15 15.99
CA ASP A 84 22.33 15.01 17.14
C ASP A 84 22.70 16.48 16.89
N ARG A 85 23.61 16.75 15.94
CA ARG A 85 24.01 18.11 15.54
C ARG A 85 23.01 18.80 14.61
N GLU A 86 22.23 18.05 13.82
CA GLU A 86 21.18 18.64 12.97
C GLU A 86 19.95 19.11 13.74
N LYS A 87 19.74 18.65 14.99
CA LYS A 87 18.55 18.99 15.78
C LYS A 87 18.66 20.31 16.56
N GLN A 88 19.75 21.08 16.40
CA GLN A 88 19.93 22.40 16.99
C GLN A 88 19.99 23.50 15.90
N PRO A 89 18.85 23.97 15.38
CA PRO A 89 18.77 25.35 14.92
C PRO A 89 18.76 26.23 16.19
N GLY A 90 19.80 27.04 16.35
CA GLY A 90 19.79 28.18 17.28
C GLY A 90 18.84 29.28 16.81
#